data_AF-A0A928VLX0-F1
#
_entry.id   AF-A0A928VLX0-F1
#
_cell.length_a   1.000
_cell.length_b   1.000
_cell.length_c   1.000
_cell.angle_alpha   90.00
_cell.angle_beta   90.00
_cell.angle_gamma   90.00
#
_symmetry.space_group_name_H-M   'P 1'
#
loop_
_entity.id
_entity.type
_entity.pdbx_description
1 polymer ?
#
loop_
_entity_poly.entity_id
_entity_poly.type
_entity_poly.pdbx_seq_one_letter_code
_entity_poly.pdbx_strand_id
1 'polypeptide(L)'
;MSRSKLHILFALIISMQIAGCGSLIAAGAPISQMDLAAQIKNQTAPRILDVRSPKEYEVGHVPGATNIDFRELAQRVSEIQGAKDAPIVVYCETGVRANIAEKILSDAGFTNILHLQGDMSAWRKNQQPIVQGKQPFDAATIVQTHADIPGLIVKTSPHSVEKTTDRLTKVIESKGIKVFATINHSQNAAKADLKLPPTTLVMFGNPKLGTPLMQCQRSIAIDLPQKVLIWQDEKVVKIGYNDPAYIADRHQLNDCGKKVTAKISGALNKFTDVAIAPK
;
A
#
# COMPACT_ATOMS: atom_id res chain seq x y z
N MET A 1 -15.06 21.39 -78.44
CA MET A 1 -16.31 22.10 -78.80
C MET A 1 -17.38 21.79 -77.77
N SER A 2 -18.09 22.83 -77.30
CA SER A 2 -19.28 22.83 -76.41
C SER A 2 -18.99 22.66 -74.90
N ARG A 3 -18.89 23.76 -74.11
CA ARG A 3 -19.98 24.53 -73.45
C ARG A 3 -20.65 23.76 -72.30
N SER A 4 -20.19 23.99 -71.06
CA SER A 4 -20.75 24.92 -70.05
C SER A 4 -22.11 24.47 -69.47
N LYS A 5 -22.15 24.26 -68.14
CA LYS A 5 -23.25 24.72 -67.26
C LYS A 5 -22.80 24.72 -65.80
N LEU A 6 -22.41 25.92 -65.38
CA LEU A 6 -22.33 26.44 -64.02
C LEU A 6 -23.72 26.44 -63.40
N HIS A 7 -23.95 25.73 -62.28
CA HIS A 7 -25.10 25.97 -61.39
C HIS A 7 -24.57 26.23 -59.98
N ILE A 8 -24.64 27.51 -59.61
CA ILE A 8 -24.50 28.07 -58.28
C ILE A 8 -25.80 27.72 -57.52
N LEU A 9 -25.73 27.12 -56.33
CA LEU A 9 -26.83 27.20 -55.37
C LEU A 9 -26.34 27.08 -53.91
N PHE A 10 -26.37 28.25 -53.25
CA PHE A 10 -26.72 28.56 -51.87
C PHE A 10 -26.22 27.71 -50.67
N ALA A 11 -25.45 28.43 -49.86
CA ALA A 11 -25.05 28.20 -48.48
C ALA A 11 -26.09 27.55 -47.53
N LEU A 12 -25.61 26.64 -46.70
CA LEU A 12 -26.04 26.52 -45.30
C LEU A 12 -24.80 26.24 -44.43
N ILE A 13 -24.13 27.32 -44.00
CA ILE A 13 -23.11 27.25 -42.95
C ILE A 13 -23.88 27.06 -41.64
N ILE A 14 -24.00 25.81 -41.18
CA ILE A 14 -24.46 25.53 -39.83
C ILE A 14 -23.28 25.83 -38.90
N SER A 15 -23.18 27.08 -38.46
CA SER A 15 -22.38 27.44 -37.29
C SER A 15 -23.08 26.87 -36.06
N MET A 16 -22.80 25.60 -35.75
CA MET A 16 -23.20 24.99 -34.49
C MET A 16 -22.42 25.73 -33.38
N GLN A 17 -23.13 26.63 -32.72
CA GLN A 17 -22.61 27.44 -31.64
C GLN A 17 -22.04 26.52 -30.55
N ILE A 18 -20.75 26.69 -30.29
CA ILE A 18 -20.09 26.14 -29.11
C ILE A 18 -20.77 26.82 -27.92
N ALA A 19 -21.69 26.10 -27.29
CA ALA A 19 -22.25 26.48 -26.02
C ALA A 19 -21.08 26.60 -25.03
N GLY A 20 -20.94 27.80 -24.48
CA GLY A 20 -19.89 28.17 -23.56
C GLY A 20 -19.76 27.18 -22.42
N CYS A 21 -18.50 26.80 -22.18
CA CYS A 21 -18.03 26.01 -21.07
C CYS A 21 -18.40 26.71 -19.74
N GLY A 22 -19.51 26.29 -19.14
CA GLY A 22 -19.66 26.31 -17.70
C GLY A 22 -19.24 24.93 -17.21
N SER A 23 -17.99 24.76 -16.78
CA SER A 23 -17.57 23.55 -16.07
C SER A 23 -18.39 23.46 -14.78
N LEU A 24 -19.52 22.76 -14.85
CA LEU A 24 -20.13 22.17 -13.68
C LEU A 24 -19.05 21.30 -13.04
N ILE A 25 -18.64 21.68 -11.84
CA ILE A 25 -17.81 20.82 -10.99
C ILE A 25 -18.61 19.52 -10.84
N ALA A 26 -18.15 18.45 -11.46
CA ALA A 26 -18.74 17.14 -11.27
C ALA A 26 -18.51 16.77 -9.80
N ALA A 27 -19.58 16.82 -8.99
CA ALA A 27 -19.59 16.14 -7.70
C ALA A 27 -19.24 14.66 -7.96
N GLY A 28 -18.43 14.06 -7.10
CA GLY A 28 -18.08 12.65 -7.21
C GLY A 28 -19.32 11.77 -7.36
N ALA A 29 -19.22 10.68 -8.13
CA ALA A 29 -20.37 9.79 -8.30
C ALA A 29 -20.80 9.22 -6.94
N PRO A 30 -22.09 9.26 -6.58
CA PRO A 30 -22.48 8.94 -5.22
C PRO A 30 -22.43 7.42 -4.94
N ILE A 31 -22.00 7.03 -3.75
CA ILE A 31 -22.09 5.66 -3.21
C ILE A 31 -22.98 5.65 -1.96
N SER A 32 -23.90 4.69 -1.86
CA SER A 32 -24.78 4.59 -0.68
C SER A 32 -24.02 4.03 0.53
N GLN A 33 -24.50 4.29 1.74
CA GLN A 33 -23.87 3.75 2.95
C GLN A 33 -23.95 2.22 2.99
N MET A 34 -25.05 1.66 2.49
CA MET A 34 -25.27 0.20 2.42
C MET A 34 -24.31 -0.48 1.45
N ASP A 35 -24.11 0.11 0.26
CA ASP A 35 -23.21 -0.46 -0.75
C ASP A 35 -21.76 -0.42 -0.26
N LEU A 36 -21.32 0.70 0.31
CA LEU A 36 -19.98 0.80 0.88
C LEU A 36 -19.80 -0.17 2.05
N ALA A 37 -20.78 -0.29 2.95
CA ALA A 37 -20.72 -1.26 4.05
C ALA A 37 -20.65 -2.72 3.55
N ALA A 38 -21.40 -3.06 2.48
CA ALA A 38 -21.32 -4.37 1.86
C ALA A 38 -19.94 -4.63 1.23
N GLN A 39 -19.37 -3.63 0.54
CA GLN A 39 -18.02 -3.75 -0.03
C GLN A 39 -16.93 -3.88 1.06
N ILE A 40 -17.07 -3.16 2.18
CA ILE A 40 -16.18 -3.31 3.35
C ILE A 40 -16.26 -4.74 3.89
N LYS A 41 -17.48 -5.25 4.12
CA LYS A 41 -17.70 -6.60 4.63
C LYS A 41 -17.10 -7.67 3.70
N ASN A 42 -17.16 -7.44 2.40
CA ASN A 42 -16.65 -8.36 1.37
C ASN A 42 -15.17 -8.10 1.01
N GLN A 43 -14.46 -7.21 1.74
CA GLN A 43 -13.06 -6.87 1.46
C GLN A 43 -12.79 -6.38 0.03
N THR A 44 -13.78 -5.74 -0.58
CA THR A 44 -13.74 -5.19 -1.95
C THR A 44 -13.93 -3.67 -1.96
N ALA A 45 -13.90 -3.04 -0.79
CA ALA A 45 -14.07 -1.60 -0.67
C ALA A 45 -12.95 -0.84 -1.41
N PRO A 46 -13.29 0.25 -2.11
CA PRO A 46 -12.31 1.19 -2.64
C PRO A 46 -11.58 1.89 -1.48
N ARG A 47 -10.62 2.75 -1.81
CA ARG A 47 -10.00 3.62 -0.81
C ARG A 47 -11.07 4.49 -0.17
N ILE A 48 -11.02 4.65 1.15
CA ILE A 48 -11.98 5.47 1.89
C ILE A 48 -11.21 6.61 2.56
N LEU A 49 -11.62 7.84 2.33
CA LEU A 49 -10.98 9.05 2.82
C LEU A 49 -11.95 9.84 3.72
N ASP A 50 -11.63 9.91 5.01
CA ASP A 50 -12.29 10.77 5.98
C ASP A 50 -11.59 12.13 6.00
N VAL A 51 -12.28 13.19 5.56
CA VAL A 51 -11.71 14.55 5.51
C VAL A 51 -12.12 15.45 6.66
N ARG A 52 -12.66 14.86 7.73
CA ARG A 52 -12.93 15.56 9.00
C ARG A 52 -11.66 15.75 9.81
N SER A 53 -11.78 16.47 10.92
CA SER A 53 -10.64 16.63 11.83
C SER A 53 -10.23 15.30 12.47
N PRO A 54 -8.95 15.14 12.87
CA PRO A 54 -8.50 13.95 13.58
C PRO A 54 -9.34 13.64 14.83
N LYS A 55 -9.87 14.67 15.50
CA LYS A 55 -10.69 14.47 16.68
C LYS A 55 -12.06 13.86 16.36
N GLU A 56 -12.69 14.29 15.26
CA GLU A 56 -13.95 13.72 14.78
C GLU A 56 -13.77 12.28 14.28
N TYR A 57 -12.63 12.00 13.63
CA TYR A 57 -12.24 10.67 13.22
C TYR A 57 -12.07 9.74 14.42
N GLU A 58 -11.34 10.18 15.45
CA GLU A 58 -11.14 9.44 16.71
C GLU A 58 -12.43 9.10 17.43
N VAL A 59 -13.46 9.95 17.35
CA VAL A 59 -14.76 9.68 18.00
C VAL A 59 -15.51 8.54 17.32
N GLY A 60 -15.33 8.38 16.01
CA GLY A 60 -16.06 7.39 15.22
C GLY A 60 -15.97 7.67 13.73
N HIS A 61 -15.50 6.71 12.94
CA HIS A 61 -15.31 6.81 11.49
C HIS A 61 -15.71 5.52 10.76
N VAL A 62 -15.80 5.58 9.42
CA VAL A 62 -16.11 4.43 8.56
C VAL A 62 -14.94 3.42 8.61
N PRO A 63 -15.19 2.11 8.79
CA PRO A 63 -14.13 1.11 8.84
C PRO A 63 -13.23 1.13 7.60
N GLY A 64 -11.90 1.11 7.80
CA GLY A 64 -10.93 1.18 6.71
C GLY A 64 -10.65 2.58 6.15
N ALA A 65 -11.27 3.63 6.71
CA ALA A 65 -11.01 5.01 6.30
C ALA A 65 -9.64 5.52 6.74
N THR A 66 -8.92 6.16 5.82
CA THR A 66 -7.74 6.99 6.11
C THR A 66 -8.18 8.41 6.41
N ASN A 67 -7.63 9.04 7.45
CA ASN A 67 -7.93 10.44 7.77
C ASN A 67 -6.89 11.40 7.22
N ILE A 68 -7.33 12.36 6.41
CA ILE A 68 -6.57 13.55 6.03
C ILE A 68 -7.53 14.73 6.10
N ASP A 69 -7.37 15.60 7.09
CA ASP A 69 -8.22 16.78 7.25
C ASP A 69 -8.23 17.61 5.95
N PHE A 70 -9.41 18.02 5.49
CA PHE A 70 -9.56 18.75 4.22
C PHE A 70 -8.66 20.00 4.13
N ARG A 71 -8.30 20.61 5.26
CA ARG A 71 -7.39 21.77 5.33
C ARG A 71 -5.95 21.43 4.95
N GLU A 72 -5.52 20.20 5.21
CA GLU A 72 -4.18 19.70 4.93
C GLU A 72 -4.11 18.91 3.62
N LEU A 73 -5.27 18.51 3.10
CA LEU A 73 -5.37 17.58 1.98
C LEU A 73 -4.55 18.02 0.77
N ALA A 74 -4.60 19.29 0.36
CA ALA A 74 -3.85 19.80 -0.78
C ALA A 74 -2.32 19.59 -0.67
N GLN A 75 -1.77 19.64 0.54
CA GLN A 75 -0.34 19.44 0.80
C GLN A 75 0.01 17.95 0.96
N ARG A 76 -0.97 17.14 1.35
CA ARG A 76 -0.81 15.73 1.71
C ARG A 76 -1.39 14.77 0.66
N VAL A 77 -1.77 15.27 -0.52
CA VAL A 77 -2.33 14.44 -1.60
C VAL A 77 -1.40 13.28 -2.00
N SER A 78 -0.08 13.49 -1.89
CA SER A 78 0.92 12.45 -2.17
C SER A 78 0.89 11.26 -1.20
N GLU A 79 0.27 11.41 -0.03
CA GLU A 79 0.10 10.31 0.93
C GLU A 79 -1.01 9.34 0.52
N ILE A 80 -1.89 9.74 -0.40
CA ILE A 80 -2.93 8.87 -0.95
C ILE A 80 -2.28 7.91 -1.94
N GLN A 81 -1.97 6.71 -1.46
CA GLN A 81 -1.32 5.64 -2.22
C GLN A 81 -2.25 5.04 -3.29
N GLY A 82 -1.65 4.47 -4.34
CA GLY A 82 -2.35 3.78 -5.43
C GLY A 82 -2.58 4.65 -6.68
N ALA A 83 -3.14 4.03 -7.73
CA ALA A 83 -3.39 4.70 -9.00
C ALA A 83 -4.47 5.81 -8.87
N LYS A 84 -4.38 6.84 -9.72
CA LYS A 84 -5.25 8.02 -9.66
C LYS A 84 -6.65 7.77 -10.25
N ASP A 85 -6.77 6.74 -11.09
CA ASP A 85 -8.01 6.24 -11.69
C ASP A 85 -8.70 5.15 -10.85
N ALA A 86 -8.01 4.60 -9.85
CA ALA A 86 -8.63 3.69 -8.90
C ALA A 86 -9.69 4.43 -8.06
N PRO A 87 -10.84 3.79 -7.77
CA PRO A 87 -11.92 4.41 -7.02
C PRO A 87 -11.49 4.87 -5.62
N ILE A 88 -11.94 6.06 -5.23
CA ILE A 88 -11.77 6.62 -3.88
C ILE A 88 -13.09 7.20 -3.40
N VAL A 89 -13.55 6.74 -2.24
CA VAL A 89 -14.72 7.27 -1.56
C VAL A 89 -14.28 8.36 -0.60
N VAL A 90 -14.92 9.52 -0.68
CA VAL A 90 -14.65 10.68 0.16
C VAL A 90 -15.88 10.98 0.98
N TYR A 91 -15.68 11.32 2.25
CA TYR A 91 -16.77 11.74 3.12
C TYR A 91 -16.29 12.70 4.20
N CYS A 92 -17.23 13.47 4.75
CA CYS A 92 -17.01 14.27 5.94
C CYS A 92 -18.14 14.08 6.97
N GLU A 93 -18.64 15.14 7.59
CA GLU A 93 -19.76 15.03 8.54
C GLU A 93 -21.12 15.19 7.86
N THR A 94 -21.24 16.16 6.94
CA THR A 94 -22.50 16.58 6.29
C THR A 94 -22.34 16.97 4.81
N GLY A 95 -21.20 16.67 4.19
CA GLY A 95 -20.95 16.86 2.75
C GLY A 95 -20.09 18.08 2.38
N VAL A 96 -20.11 19.15 3.18
CA VAL A 96 -19.46 20.43 2.83
C VAL A 96 -17.95 20.27 2.63
N ARG A 97 -17.26 19.60 3.55
CA ARG A 97 -15.80 19.38 3.47
C ARG A 97 -15.43 18.32 2.44
N ALA A 98 -16.29 17.31 2.25
CA ALA A 98 -16.12 16.29 1.22
C ALA A 98 -16.11 16.92 -0.18
N ASN A 99 -17.04 17.84 -0.48
CA ASN A 99 -17.07 18.52 -1.78
C ASN A 99 -15.78 19.33 -2.06
N ILE A 100 -15.21 19.98 -1.05
CA ILE A 100 -13.92 20.69 -1.17
C ILE A 100 -12.81 19.67 -1.46
N ALA A 101 -12.79 18.57 -0.72
CA ALA A 101 -11.81 17.52 -0.88
C ALA A 101 -11.87 16.85 -2.26
N GLU A 102 -13.06 16.61 -2.79
CA GLU A 102 -13.26 16.08 -4.14
C GLU A 102 -12.64 16.99 -5.19
N LYS A 103 -12.81 18.31 -5.05
CA LYS A 103 -12.17 19.26 -5.96
C LYS A 103 -10.65 19.22 -5.86
N ILE A 104 -10.10 19.18 -4.64
CA ILE A 104 -8.64 19.06 -4.42
C ILE A 104 -8.10 17.77 -5.06
N LEU A 105 -8.82 16.65 -4.92
CA LEU A 105 -8.42 15.38 -5.53
C LEU A 105 -8.52 15.42 -7.06
N SER A 106 -9.59 16.01 -7.59
CA SER A 106 -9.78 16.17 -9.02
C SER A 106 -8.66 17.01 -9.64
N ASP A 107 -8.32 18.14 -9.02
CA ASP A 107 -7.21 19.01 -9.44
C ASP A 107 -5.84 18.30 -9.33
N ALA A 108 -5.71 17.35 -8.41
CA ALA A 108 -4.53 16.50 -8.27
C ALA A 108 -4.54 15.23 -9.13
N GLY A 109 -5.46 15.16 -10.10
CA GLY A 109 -5.52 14.15 -11.15
C GLY A 109 -6.30 12.88 -10.80
N PHE A 110 -7.01 12.82 -9.67
CA PHE A 110 -7.90 11.69 -9.38
C PHE A 110 -9.14 11.75 -10.26
N THR A 111 -9.44 10.66 -10.97
CA THR A 111 -10.51 10.63 -11.98
C THR A 111 -11.73 9.81 -11.57
N ASN A 112 -11.62 8.99 -10.52
CA ASN A 112 -12.69 8.13 -10.02
C ASN A 112 -12.98 8.41 -8.54
N ILE A 113 -13.62 9.56 -8.30
CA ILE A 113 -13.95 10.04 -6.96
C ILE A 113 -15.42 9.76 -6.70
N LEU A 114 -15.71 9.08 -5.60
CA LEU A 114 -17.04 8.72 -5.15
C LEU A 114 -17.40 9.50 -3.89
N HIS A 115 -18.61 10.06 -3.83
CA HIS A 115 -19.11 10.75 -2.64
C HIS A 115 -19.93 9.79 -1.78
N LEU A 116 -19.61 9.64 -0.48
CA LEU A 116 -20.47 8.87 0.42
C LEU A 116 -21.76 9.64 0.67
N GLN A 117 -22.88 9.14 0.16
CA GLN A 117 -24.18 9.81 0.30
C GLN A 117 -24.45 10.16 1.77
N GLY A 118 -24.80 11.41 2.05
CA GLY A 118 -25.17 11.87 3.41
C GLY A 118 -24.07 11.74 4.47
N ASP A 119 -22.84 11.37 4.07
CA ASP A 119 -21.63 11.35 4.89
C ASP A 119 -21.79 10.56 6.21
N MET A 120 -21.00 10.93 7.23
CA MET A 120 -21.08 10.31 8.56
C MET A 120 -22.43 10.49 9.24
N SER A 121 -23.14 11.59 8.98
CA SER A 121 -24.47 11.81 9.55
C SER A 121 -25.44 10.71 9.13
N ALA A 122 -25.49 10.38 7.83
CA ALA A 122 -26.32 9.29 7.31
C ALA A 122 -25.76 7.92 7.69
N TRP A 123 -24.44 7.74 7.68
CA TRP A 123 -23.78 6.50 8.12
C TRP A 123 -24.21 6.10 9.54
N ARG A 124 -24.15 7.04 10.49
CA ARG A 124 -24.59 6.83 11.87
C ARG A 124 -26.10 6.67 11.99
N LYS A 125 -26.88 7.48 11.27
CA LYS A 125 -28.35 7.38 11.27
C LYS A 125 -28.83 6.00 10.82
N ASN A 126 -28.15 5.42 9.82
CA ASN A 126 -28.43 4.08 9.32
C ASN A 126 -27.72 2.97 10.11
N GLN A 127 -27.18 3.29 11.29
CA GLN A 127 -26.55 2.36 12.23
C GLN A 127 -25.46 1.49 11.59
N GLN A 128 -24.75 2.04 10.60
CA GLN A 128 -23.64 1.33 9.96
C GLN A 128 -22.46 1.23 10.94
N PRO A 129 -21.63 0.17 10.85
CA PRO A 129 -20.51 -0.03 11.77
C PRO A 129 -19.56 1.17 11.79
N ILE A 130 -19.10 1.58 12.96
CA ILE A 130 -18.07 2.61 13.12
C ILE A 130 -16.86 2.03 13.86
N VAL A 131 -15.70 2.63 13.62
CA VAL A 131 -14.47 2.39 14.38
C VAL A 131 -14.17 3.62 15.23
N GLN A 132 -13.78 3.41 16.49
CA GLN A 132 -13.38 4.46 17.44
C GLN A 132 -11.85 4.47 17.65
N GLY A 133 -11.31 5.61 18.06
CA GLY A 133 -9.88 5.88 18.20
C GLY A 133 -9.22 6.34 16.90
N LYS A 134 -7.98 6.83 16.98
CA LYS A 134 -7.11 6.77 15.80
C LYS A 134 -7.06 5.28 15.49
N GLN A 135 -7.40 4.84 14.28
CA GLN A 135 -6.97 3.50 13.89
C GLN A 135 -5.48 3.45 14.23
N PRO A 136 -5.05 2.63 15.20
CA PRO A 136 -3.67 2.26 15.25
C PRO A 136 -3.37 1.65 13.87
N PHE A 137 -2.10 1.53 13.51
CA PHE A 137 -1.74 0.36 12.73
C PHE A 137 -2.18 -0.84 13.58
N ASP A 138 -3.44 -1.27 13.46
CA ASP A 138 -3.94 -2.41 14.18
C ASP A 138 -3.39 -3.61 13.43
N ALA A 139 -2.29 -4.13 13.96
CA ALA A 139 -1.68 -5.36 13.48
C ALA A 139 -2.68 -6.53 13.46
N ALA A 140 -3.82 -6.44 14.16
CA ALA A 140 -4.89 -7.43 14.11
C ALA A 140 -5.97 -7.14 13.04
N THR A 141 -6.06 -5.92 12.49
CA THR A 141 -7.00 -5.59 11.39
C THR A 141 -6.33 -5.67 10.01
N ILE A 142 -4.99 -5.69 9.94
CA ILE A 142 -4.25 -6.24 8.79
C ILE A 142 -3.92 -7.71 9.04
N VAL A 143 -4.95 -8.55 9.20
CA VAL A 143 -4.86 -9.91 8.65
C VAL A 143 -5.19 -9.81 7.16
N GLN A 144 -4.45 -8.96 6.42
CA GLN A 144 -4.13 -9.42 5.07
C GLN A 144 -3.31 -10.67 5.32
N THR A 145 -3.79 -11.80 4.82
CA THR A 145 -2.94 -12.96 4.61
C THR A 145 -1.66 -12.43 3.98
N HIS A 146 -0.54 -12.45 4.71
CA HIS A 146 0.78 -12.01 4.23
C HIS A 146 1.28 -12.83 3.03
N ALA A 147 0.40 -13.65 2.43
CA ALA A 147 0.65 -14.48 1.27
C ALA A 147 0.99 -13.66 0.02
N ASP A 148 0.52 -12.40 -0.10
CA ASP A 148 0.56 -11.68 -1.39
C ASP A 148 1.19 -10.28 -1.32
N ILE A 149 2.17 -10.05 -0.43
CA ILE A 149 2.96 -8.80 -0.49
C ILE A 149 3.93 -8.91 -1.68
N PRO A 150 3.83 -8.04 -2.72
CA PRO A 150 4.72 -8.12 -3.88
C PRO A 150 6.18 -8.04 -3.44
N GLY A 151 6.98 -9.01 -3.89
CA GLY A 151 8.41 -9.05 -3.58
C GLY A 151 8.76 -9.54 -2.18
N LEU A 152 7.81 -10.05 -1.40
CA LEU A 152 8.08 -10.70 -0.12
C LEU A 152 7.87 -12.21 -0.24
N ILE A 153 8.92 -12.99 0.02
CA ILE A 153 8.81 -14.44 0.11
C ILE A 153 8.57 -14.81 1.57
N VAL A 154 7.53 -15.60 1.84
CA VAL A 154 7.12 -16.02 3.19
C VAL A 154 6.98 -17.53 3.27
N LYS A 155 7.49 -18.13 4.35
CA LYS A 155 7.31 -19.54 4.70
C LYS A 155 6.82 -19.68 6.13
N THR A 156 6.21 -20.81 6.44
CA THR A 156 5.81 -21.16 7.81
C THR A 156 6.93 -21.91 8.52
N SER A 157 7.18 -21.55 9.78
CA SER A 157 8.06 -22.28 10.69
C SER A 157 7.24 -23.10 11.67
N PRO A 158 7.58 -24.38 11.91
CA PRO A 158 6.99 -25.18 12.98
C PRO A 158 7.60 -24.88 14.36
N HIS A 159 8.54 -23.92 14.44
CA HIS A 159 9.26 -23.56 15.66
C HIS A 159 8.84 -22.17 16.15
N SER A 160 9.17 -21.83 17.41
CA SER A 160 9.00 -20.47 17.94
C SER A 160 9.85 -19.45 17.17
N VAL A 161 9.53 -18.16 17.30
CA VAL A 161 10.31 -17.07 16.70
C VAL A 161 11.77 -17.13 17.16
N GLU A 162 12.01 -17.32 18.46
CA GLU A 162 13.36 -17.44 19.05
C GLU A 162 14.13 -18.63 18.45
N LYS A 163 13.53 -19.83 18.45
CA LYS A 163 14.18 -21.03 17.93
C LYS A 163 14.43 -20.95 16.42
N THR A 164 13.53 -20.35 15.67
CA THR A 164 13.70 -20.12 14.22
C THR A 164 14.86 -19.14 13.98
N THR A 165 14.93 -18.07 14.77
CA THR A 165 16.01 -17.07 14.72
C THR A 165 17.36 -17.72 14.99
N ASP A 166 17.49 -18.51 16.05
CA ASP A 166 18.73 -19.20 16.42
C ASP A 166 19.20 -20.18 15.35
N ARG A 167 18.27 -20.92 14.74
CA ARG A 167 18.60 -21.86 13.66
C ARG A 167 19.07 -21.12 12.42
N LEU A 168 18.42 -20.01 12.09
CA LEU A 168 18.77 -19.16 10.95
C LEU A 168 20.17 -18.55 11.12
N THR A 169 20.45 -17.92 12.26
CA THR A 169 21.76 -17.29 12.52
C THR A 169 22.88 -18.34 12.47
N LYS A 170 22.69 -19.51 13.10
CA LYS A 170 23.66 -20.62 13.06
C LYS A 170 23.95 -21.09 11.64
N VAL A 171 22.94 -21.29 10.79
CA VAL A 171 23.20 -21.74 9.40
C VAL A 171 23.89 -20.66 8.57
N ILE A 172 23.55 -19.38 8.76
CA ILE A 172 24.21 -18.26 8.08
C ILE A 172 25.69 -18.17 8.47
N GLU A 173 25.98 -18.19 9.77
CA GLU A 173 27.34 -18.09 10.31
C GLU A 173 28.19 -19.32 9.94
N SER A 174 27.59 -20.51 9.87
CA SER A 174 28.28 -21.73 9.41
C SER A 174 28.79 -21.63 7.96
N LYS A 175 28.27 -20.69 7.16
CA LYS A 175 28.74 -20.39 5.80
C LYS A 175 29.77 -19.25 5.75
N GLY A 176 30.25 -18.77 6.88
CA GLY A 176 31.17 -17.64 6.97
C GLY A 176 30.53 -16.30 6.60
N ILE A 177 29.20 -16.21 6.67
CA ILE A 177 28.46 -14.97 6.40
C ILE A 177 28.25 -14.24 7.72
N LYS A 178 28.53 -12.94 7.76
CA LYS A 178 28.43 -12.14 8.97
C LYS A 178 26.97 -11.77 9.26
N VAL A 179 26.49 -12.10 10.46
CA VAL A 179 25.30 -11.49 11.05
C VAL A 179 25.70 -10.14 11.64
N PHE A 180 25.14 -9.06 11.12
CA PHE A 180 25.42 -7.69 11.56
C PHE A 180 24.57 -7.30 12.77
N ALA A 181 23.30 -7.72 12.78
CA ALA A 181 22.40 -7.45 13.88
C ALA A 181 21.27 -8.47 13.93
N THR A 182 20.79 -8.73 15.14
CA THR A 182 19.50 -9.38 15.41
C THR A 182 18.67 -8.38 16.21
N ILE A 183 17.58 -7.89 15.63
CA ILE A 183 16.76 -6.82 16.19
C ILE A 183 15.45 -7.42 16.66
N ASN A 184 15.24 -7.46 17.97
CA ASN A 184 13.98 -7.90 18.56
C ASN A 184 12.99 -6.73 18.61
N HIS A 185 12.12 -6.65 17.60
CA HIS A 185 11.12 -5.59 17.49
C HIS A 185 10.09 -5.65 18.63
N SER A 186 9.71 -6.85 19.08
CA SER A 186 8.77 -6.99 20.20
C SER A 186 9.34 -6.46 21.50
N GLN A 187 10.63 -6.72 21.76
CA GLN A 187 11.32 -6.17 22.91
C GLN A 187 11.47 -4.65 22.81
N ASN A 188 11.76 -4.11 21.62
CA ASN A 188 11.83 -2.66 21.40
C ASN A 188 10.46 -2.00 21.60
N ALA A 189 9.38 -2.62 21.12
CA ALA A 189 8.01 -2.16 21.34
C ALA A 189 7.67 -2.16 22.84
N ALA A 190 8.01 -3.24 23.57
CA ALA A 190 7.76 -3.33 25.01
C ALA A 190 8.49 -2.24 25.81
N LYS A 191 9.71 -1.86 25.41
CA LYS A 191 10.45 -0.73 26.02
C LYS A 191 9.82 0.64 25.76
N ALA A 192 8.92 0.73 24.78
CA ALA A 192 8.15 1.92 24.44
C ALA A 192 6.67 1.79 24.86
N ASP A 193 6.35 0.86 25.78
CA ASP A 193 4.99 0.59 26.27
C ASP A 193 3.99 0.18 25.16
N LEU A 194 4.49 -0.36 24.04
CA LEU A 194 3.70 -0.87 22.92
C LEU A 194 3.68 -2.40 22.90
N LYS A 195 2.56 -2.95 22.41
CA LYS A 195 2.41 -4.40 22.21
C LYS A 195 2.71 -4.76 20.76
N LEU A 196 3.58 -5.74 20.57
CA LEU A 196 3.86 -6.35 19.28
C LEU A 196 4.06 -7.86 19.49
N PRO A 197 3.34 -8.75 18.78
CA PRO A 197 3.60 -10.19 18.81
C PRO A 197 5.08 -10.50 18.52
N PRO A 198 5.62 -11.65 18.97
CA PRO A 198 7.01 -12.03 18.74
C PRO A 198 7.48 -11.74 17.31
N THR A 199 8.46 -10.86 17.15
CA THR A 199 8.91 -10.31 15.87
C THR A 199 10.39 -9.97 15.98
N THR A 200 11.23 -10.62 15.18
CA THR A 200 12.69 -10.44 15.17
C THR A 200 13.21 -10.34 13.75
N LEU A 201 14.07 -9.36 13.50
CA LEU A 201 14.74 -9.15 12.21
C LEU A 201 16.21 -9.57 12.31
N VAL A 202 16.66 -10.46 11.43
CA VAL A 202 18.07 -10.84 11.29
C VAL A 202 18.65 -10.13 10.07
N MET A 203 19.70 -9.34 10.29
CA MET A 203 20.40 -8.56 9.27
C MET A 203 21.81 -9.12 9.07
N PHE A 204 22.15 -9.54 7.87
CA PHE A 204 23.39 -10.26 7.57
C PHE A 204 23.86 -10.02 6.14
N GLY A 205 25.16 -10.21 5.88
CA GLY A 205 25.66 -9.97 4.53
C GLY A 205 27.03 -10.56 4.23
N ASN A 206 27.30 -10.66 2.93
CA ASN A 206 28.55 -11.10 2.36
C ASN A 206 29.02 -10.04 1.34
N PRO A 207 30.05 -9.24 1.65
CA PRO A 207 30.56 -8.21 0.74
C PRO A 207 30.91 -8.75 -0.66
N LYS A 208 31.35 -10.01 -0.78
CA LYS A 208 31.67 -10.64 -2.08
C LYS A 208 30.44 -10.80 -2.98
N LEU A 209 29.24 -10.83 -2.43
CA LEU A 209 27.98 -10.86 -3.20
C LEU A 209 27.32 -9.49 -3.27
N GLY A 210 27.37 -8.69 -2.20
CA GLY A 210 26.70 -7.38 -2.15
C GLY A 210 27.41 -6.27 -2.93
N THR A 211 28.74 -6.20 -2.89
CA THR A 211 29.51 -5.14 -3.56
C THR A 211 29.31 -5.10 -5.08
N PRO A 212 29.29 -6.24 -5.80
CA PRO A 212 28.98 -6.23 -7.24
C PRO A 212 27.61 -5.61 -7.59
N LEU A 213 26.60 -5.78 -6.73
CA LEU A 213 25.30 -5.14 -6.94
C LEU A 213 25.38 -3.61 -6.82
N MET A 214 26.14 -3.11 -5.83
CA MET A 214 26.36 -1.67 -5.66
C MET A 214 27.21 -1.06 -6.78
N GLN A 215 28.14 -1.85 -7.35
CA GLN A 215 28.90 -1.46 -8.53
C GLN A 215 28.00 -1.36 -9.77
N CYS A 216 26.99 -2.22 -9.86
CA CYS A 216 25.97 -2.18 -10.89
C CYS A 216 25.05 -0.96 -10.77
N GLN A 217 24.47 -0.77 -9.59
CA GLN A 217 23.57 0.33 -9.26
C GLN A 217 23.72 0.67 -7.78
N ARG A 218 24.18 1.88 -7.47
CA ARG A 218 24.44 2.28 -6.07
C ARG A 218 23.17 2.38 -5.23
N SER A 219 22.02 2.69 -5.83
CA SER A 219 20.77 2.84 -5.09
C SER A 219 20.33 1.56 -4.36
N ILE A 220 20.76 0.38 -4.81
CA ILE A 220 20.47 -0.90 -4.12
C ILE A 220 21.10 -0.99 -2.73
N ALA A 221 22.08 -0.13 -2.41
CA ALA A 221 22.70 -0.11 -1.09
C ALA A 221 21.69 0.19 0.04
N ILE A 222 20.55 0.81 -0.25
CA ILE A 222 19.47 1.03 0.74
C ILE A 222 18.83 -0.30 1.18
N ASP A 223 18.79 -1.29 0.28
CA ASP A 223 18.22 -2.61 0.55
C ASP A 223 19.25 -3.64 1.03
N LEU A 224 20.54 -3.29 1.03
CA LEU A 224 21.64 -4.08 1.59
C LEU A 224 21.97 -3.62 3.02
N PRO A 225 22.44 -4.52 3.91
CA PRO A 225 22.63 -5.95 3.73
C PRO A 225 21.30 -6.75 3.74
N GLN A 226 21.35 -8.06 3.51
CA GLN A 226 20.15 -8.91 3.48
C GLN A 226 19.45 -8.95 4.84
N LYS A 227 18.14 -9.10 4.80
CA LYS A 227 17.25 -9.09 5.95
C LYS A 227 16.30 -10.28 5.87
N VAL A 228 16.11 -10.98 6.97
CA VAL A 228 15.08 -12.01 7.15
C VAL A 228 14.30 -11.67 8.41
N LEU A 229 12.99 -11.52 8.28
CA LEU A 229 12.06 -11.28 9.38
C LEU A 229 11.47 -12.61 9.84
N ILE A 230 11.41 -12.82 11.15
CA ILE A 230 10.71 -13.94 11.77
C ILE A 230 9.66 -13.34 12.68
N TRP A 231 8.40 -13.70 12.49
CA TRP A 231 7.30 -13.15 13.29
C TRP A 231 6.23 -14.18 13.57
N GLN A 232 5.45 -13.93 14.62
CA GLN A 232 4.29 -14.71 14.97
C GLN A 232 3.03 -13.95 14.56
N ASP A 233 2.24 -14.56 13.70
CA ASP A 233 0.91 -14.13 13.32
C ASP A 233 -0.10 -15.08 13.96
N GLU A 234 -0.88 -14.58 14.90
CA GLU A 234 -1.68 -15.39 15.83
C GLU A 234 -0.88 -16.52 16.50
N LYS A 235 -1.03 -17.76 16.02
CA LYS A 235 -0.32 -18.96 16.50
C LYS A 235 0.67 -19.52 15.47
N VAL A 236 0.76 -18.91 14.29
CA VAL A 236 1.60 -19.36 13.17
C VAL A 236 2.86 -18.53 13.15
N VAL A 237 4.02 -19.18 13.21
CA VAL A 237 5.31 -18.50 13.04
C VAL A 237 5.66 -18.48 11.56
N LYS A 238 6.01 -17.30 11.07
CA LYS A 238 6.42 -17.04 9.68
C LYS A 238 7.87 -16.61 9.65
N ILE A 239 8.56 -16.96 8.57
CA ILE A 239 9.88 -16.48 8.20
C ILE A 239 9.80 -15.90 6.79
N GLY A 240 10.31 -14.68 6.60
CA GLY A 240 10.16 -13.98 5.33
C GLY A 240 11.32 -13.06 5.00
N TYR A 241 11.51 -12.82 3.71
CA TYR A 241 12.59 -12.01 3.17
C TYR A 241 12.19 -11.39 1.83
N ASN A 242 12.80 -10.25 1.49
CA ASN A 242 12.59 -9.62 0.19
C ASN A 242 13.16 -10.52 -0.91
N ASP A 243 12.36 -10.78 -1.95
CA ASP A 243 12.82 -11.43 -3.18
C ASP A 243 13.92 -10.57 -3.84
N PRO A 244 15.15 -11.10 -3.98
CA PRO A 244 16.22 -10.38 -4.65
C PRO A 244 15.90 -9.99 -6.10
N ALA A 245 15.00 -10.69 -6.80
CA ALA A 245 14.56 -10.30 -8.13
C ALA A 245 13.69 -9.03 -8.10
N TYR A 246 12.76 -8.94 -7.14
CA TYR A 246 11.95 -7.74 -6.92
C TYR A 246 12.81 -6.52 -6.56
N ILE A 247 13.80 -6.70 -5.68
CA ILE A 247 14.74 -5.62 -5.34
C ILE A 247 15.61 -5.24 -6.56
N ALA A 248 16.00 -6.20 -7.39
CA ALA A 248 16.76 -5.92 -8.60
C ALA A 248 15.96 -5.05 -9.59
N ASP A 249 14.67 -5.35 -9.76
CA ASP A 249 13.75 -4.61 -10.62
C ASP A 249 13.51 -3.19 -10.09
N ARG A 250 13.22 -3.05 -8.80
CA ARG A 250 13.06 -1.76 -8.11
C ARG A 250 14.22 -0.79 -8.37
N HIS A 251 15.44 -1.33 -8.45
CA HIS A 251 16.65 -0.56 -8.67
C HIS A 251 17.15 -0.59 -10.11
N GLN A 252 16.41 -1.19 -11.05
CA GLN A 252 16.76 -1.23 -12.48
C GLN A 252 18.15 -1.84 -12.73
N LEU A 253 18.48 -2.93 -12.03
CA LEU A 253 19.77 -3.61 -12.20
C LEU A 253 19.93 -4.29 -13.57
N ASN A 254 18.81 -4.56 -14.26
CA ASN A 254 18.75 -5.24 -15.55
C ASN A 254 19.63 -6.53 -15.52
N ASP A 255 20.27 -6.86 -16.64
CA ASP A 255 21.12 -8.06 -16.73
C ASP A 255 22.34 -8.03 -15.81
N CYS A 256 22.81 -6.84 -15.44
CA CYS A 256 24.00 -6.65 -14.63
C CYS A 256 23.84 -7.23 -13.21
N GLY A 257 22.64 -7.20 -12.62
CA GLY A 257 22.36 -7.82 -11.32
C GLY A 257 21.94 -9.29 -11.36
N LYS A 258 21.42 -9.77 -12.51
CA LYS A 258 20.61 -11.00 -12.63
C LYS A 258 21.28 -12.26 -12.07
N LYS A 259 22.57 -12.45 -12.35
CA LYS A 259 23.30 -13.64 -11.87
C LYS A 259 23.54 -13.59 -10.35
N VAL A 260 23.80 -12.41 -9.81
CA VAL A 260 24.11 -12.22 -8.40
C VAL A 260 22.82 -12.33 -7.58
N THR A 261 21.72 -11.72 -8.04
CA THR A 261 20.41 -11.79 -7.37
C THR A 261 19.89 -13.22 -7.34
N ALA A 262 20.00 -13.99 -8.43
CA ALA A 262 19.63 -15.42 -8.44
C ALA A 262 20.43 -16.26 -7.42
N LYS A 263 21.73 -15.98 -7.26
CA LYS A 263 22.55 -16.64 -6.23
C LYS A 263 22.10 -16.30 -4.82
N ILE A 264 21.77 -15.02 -4.58
CA ILE A 264 21.25 -14.56 -3.29
C ILE A 264 19.89 -15.21 -3.01
N SER A 265 18.98 -15.28 -3.99
CA SER A 265 17.68 -15.96 -3.83
C SER A 265 17.87 -17.42 -3.42
N GLY A 266 18.75 -18.15 -4.12
CA GLY A 266 19.05 -19.53 -3.78
C GLY A 266 19.65 -19.72 -2.39
N ALA A 267 20.50 -18.78 -1.92
CA ALA A 267 21.06 -18.82 -0.58
C ALA A 267 20.00 -18.55 0.50
N LEU A 268 19.18 -17.50 0.32
CA LEU A 268 18.09 -17.17 1.23
C LEU A 268 17.09 -18.33 1.36
N ASN A 269 16.72 -18.93 0.23
CA ASN A 269 15.82 -20.08 0.22
C ASN A 269 16.39 -21.23 1.06
N LYS A 270 17.66 -21.60 0.85
CA LYS A 270 18.34 -22.66 1.61
C LYS A 270 18.46 -22.36 3.10
N PHE A 271 18.82 -21.13 3.47
CA PHE A 271 18.97 -20.77 4.89
C PHE A 271 17.64 -20.83 5.62
N THR A 272 16.59 -20.30 4.99
CA THR A 272 15.24 -20.35 5.56
C THR A 272 14.69 -21.78 5.61
N ASP A 273 14.95 -22.63 4.61
CA ASP A 273 14.58 -24.06 4.63
C ASP A 273 15.24 -24.81 5.79
N VAL A 274 16.53 -24.61 6.01
CA VAL A 274 17.24 -25.20 7.16
C VAL A 274 16.67 -24.68 8.47
N ALA A 275 16.38 -23.38 8.56
CA ALA A 275 15.82 -22.77 9.77
C ALA A 275 14.45 -23.36 10.15
N ILE A 276 13.61 -23.69 9.18
CA ILE A 276 12.25 -24.22 9.41
C ILE A 276 12.14 -25.73 9.36
N ALA A 277 13.20 -26.45 8.95
CA ALA A 277 13.16 -27.91 8.86
C ALA A 277 12.64 -28.53 10.16
N PRO A 278 11.74 -29.54 10.07
CA PRO A 278 11.26 -30.26 11.25
C PRO A 278 12.44 -30.91 11.99
N LYS A 279 12.23 -31.18 13.29
CA LYS A 279 13.20 -31.89 14.11
C LYS A 279 13.34 -33.34 13.66
#